data_AF-A0A0B6YPR4-F1
#
_entry.id   AF-A0A0B6YPR4-F1
#
_cell.length_a   1.000
_cell.length_b   1.000
_cell.length_c   1.000
_cell.angle_alpha   90.00
_cell.angle_beta   90.00
_cell.angle_gamma   90.00
#
_symmetry.space_group_name_H-M   'P 1'
#
loop_
_entity.id
_entity.type
_entity.pdbx_description
1 polymer ?
#
loop_
_entity_poly.entity_id
_entity_poly.type
_entity_poly.pdbx_seq_one_letter_code
_entity_poly.pdbx_strand_id
1 'polypeptide(L)'
;TDTSLITGYPEAPLAYDAVWSVAFAFNKTVEKLAEKGMKLEEFDYYNEEITNAIYSAMNSTKFLGISGNVAFTAKGDRIAWTQVEQFINGSYVKLGVYDAVADNLTWYNKEKWLGGRPPPD
;
A
#
# COMPACT_ATOMS: atom_id res chain seq x y z
N THR A 1 3.37 12.04 -9.40
CA THR A 1 4.10 11.29 -10.44
C THR A 1 3.10 10.84 -11.47
N ASP A 2 3.38 11.10 -12.74
CA ASP A 2 2.54 10.68 -13.88
C ASP A 2 2.75 9.18 -14.12
N THR A 3 1.69 8.39 -13.91
CA THR A 3 1.72 6.92 -14.00
C THR A 3 1.77 6.43 -15.44
N SER A 4 1.48 7.29 -16.43
CA SER A 4 1.55 6.94 -17.86
C SER A 4 2.98 6.80 -18.40
N LEU A 5 3.98 7.30 -17.65
CA LEU A 5 5.39 7.27 -18.02
C LEU A 5 6.16 6.08 -17.41
N ILE A 6 5.49 5.24 -16.61
CA ILE A 6 6.12 4.07 -16.01
C ILE A 6 6.21 2.98 -17.07
N THR A 7 7.35 2.87 -17.76
CA THR A 7 7.65 1.75 -18.65
C THR A 7 7.93 0.50 -17.81
N GLY A 8 7.10 -0.54 -17.94
CA GLY A 8 7.20 -1.80 -17.18
C GLY A 8 5.82 -2.37 -16.83
N TYR A 9 5.79 -3.46 -16.06
CA TYR A 9 4.54 -3.97 -15.48
C TYR A 9 4.13 -3.06 -14.31
N PRO A 10 2.92 -2.48 -14.30
CA PRO A 10 2.44 -1.58 -13.22
C PRO A 10 2.55 -2.17 -11.81
N GLU A 11 2.58 -3.49 -11.71
CA GLU A 11 2.62 -4.26 -10.46
C GLU A 11 4.04 -4.49 -9.95
N ALA A 12 5.08 -4.24 -10.75
CA ALA A 12 6.48 -4.51 -10.35
C ALA A 12 6.89 -3.78 -9.04
N PRO A 13 6.53 -2.50 -8.83
CA PRO A 13 6.73 -1.83 -7.55
C PRO A 13 6.02 -2.50 -6.36
N LEU A 14 4.87 -3.15 -6.58
CA LEU A 14 4.13 -3.84 -5.53
C LEU A 14 4.90 -5.08 -5.03
N ALA A 15 5.46 -5.87 -5.96
CA ALA A 15 6.26 -7.04 -5.62
C ALA A 15 7.56 -6.65 -4.91
N TYR A 16 8.21 -5.58 -5.36
CA TYR A 16 9.41 -5.04 -4.71
C TYR A 16 9.13 -4.64 -3.26
N ASP A 17 8.06 -3.86 -3.04
CA ASP A 17 7.68 -3.41 -1.71
C ASP A 17 7.17 -4.55 -0.82
N ALA A 18 6.62 -5.63 -1.38
CA ALA A 18 6.23 -6.82 -0.63
C ALA A 18 7.45 -7.52 0.01
N VAL A 19 8.55 -7.69 -0.73
CA VAL A 19 9.80 -8.27 -0.21
C VAL A 19 10.38 -7.40 0.91
N TRP A 20 10.40 -6.07 0.72
CA TRP A 20 10.84 -5.14 1.76
C TRP A 20 9.94 -5.16 2.99
N SER A 21 8.63 -5.33 2.83
CA SER A 21 7.70 -5.45 3.95
C SER A 21 8.04 -6.66 4.82
N VAL A 22 8.34 -7.81 4.19
CA VAL A 22 8.78 -9.02 4.89
C VAL A 22 10.11 -8.78 5.61
N ALA A 23 11.09 -8.14 4.95
CA ALA A 23 12.38 -7.84 5.57
C ALA A 23 12.24 -6.95 6.82
N PHE A 24 11.43 -5.88 6.75
CA PHE A 24 11.16 -5.02 7.91
C PHE A 24 10.40 -5.76 9.02
N ALA A 25 9.42 -6.60 8.66
CA ALA A 25 8.68 -7.39 9.62
C ALA A 25 9.59 -8.40 10.35
N PHE A 26 10.48 -9.08 9.63
CA PHE A 26 11.44 -10.00 10.24
C PHE A 26 12.43 -9.28 11.15
N ASN A 27 12.95 -8.12 10.75
CA ASN A 27 13.83 -7.33 11.63
C ASN A 27 13.16 -7.01 12.97
N LYS A 28 11.91 -6.54 12.94
CA LYS A 28 11.11 -6.29 14.16
C LYS A 28 10.80 -7.56 14.94
N THR A 29 10.59 -8.68 14.25
CA THR A 29 10.29 -9.97 14.88
C THR A 29 11.50 -10.46 15.67
N VAL A 30 12.72 -10.34 15.12
CA VAL A 30 13.96 -10.72 15.80
C VAL A 30 14.11 -9.95 17.11
N GLU A 31 13.88 -8.63 17.10
CA GLU A 31 13.92 -7.80 18.32
C GLU A 31 12.91 -8.30 19.37
N LYS A 32 11.67 -8.58 18.95
CA LYS A 32 10.58 -9.03 19.84
C LYS A 32 10.79 -10.44 20.40
N LEU A 33 11.38 -11.34 19.62
CA LEU A 33 11.68 -12.71 20.07
C LEU A 33 12.85 -12.74 21.05
N ALA A 34 13.84 -11.85 20.86
CA ALA A 34 14.98 -11.73 21.76
C ALA A 34 14.57 -11.41 23.20
N GLU A 35 13.49 -10.62 23.39
CA GLU A 35 12.90 -10.34 24.72
C GLU A 35 12.42 -11.61 25.45
N LYS A 36 12.09 -12.66 24.71
CA LYS A 36 11.67 -13.96 25.22
C LYS A 36 12.79 -15.01 25.21
N GLY A 37 14.01 -14.64 24.80
CA GLY A 37 15.11 -15.59 24.61
C GLY A 37 14.91 -16.55 23.44
N MET A 38 14.03 -16.21 22.50
CA MET A 38 13.73 -16.99 21.30
C MET A 38 14.44 -16.40 20.08
N LYS A 39 14.61 -17.21 19.04
CA LYS A 39 15.18 -16.82 17.75
C LYS A 39 14.20 -17.09 16.62
N LEU A 40 14.30 -16.29 15.56
CA LEU A 40 13.44 -16.45 14.38
C LEU A 40 13.68 -17.81 13.68
N GLU A 41 14.92 -18.30 13.73
CA GLU A 41 15.36 -19.57 13.15
C GLU A 41 14.82 -20.81 13.88
N GLU A 42 14.25 -20.64 15.08
CA GLU A 42 13.58 -21.71 15.85
C GLU A 42 12.13 -21.95 15.36
N PHE A 43 11.75 -21.35 14.22
CA PHE A 43 10.44 -21.52 13.60
C PHE A 43 10.15 -22.99 13.25
N ASP A 44 8.95 -23.43 13.63
CA ASP A 44 8.32 -24.65 13.14
C ASP A 44 6.82 -24.41 12.88
N TYR A 45 6.15 -25.37 12.24
CA TYR A 45 4.74 -25.26 11.85
C TYR A 45 3.74 -25.43 13.02
N TYR A 46 4.20 -25.72 14.23
CA TYR A 46 3.38 -25.94 15.42
C TYR A 46 3.51 -24.81 16.45
N ASN A 47 4.57 -24.00 16.34
CA ASN A 47 4.86 -22.89 17.25
C ASN A 47 4.10 -21.62 16.84
N GLU A 48 2.97 -21.38 17.50
CA GLU A 48 2.19 -20.17 17.31
C GLU A 48 2.89 -18.91 17.84
N GLU A 49 3.86 -18.99 18.76
CA GLU A 49 4.51 -17.79 19.31
C GLU A 49 5.30 -17.02 18.26
N ILE A 50 6.11 -17.72 17.45
CA ILE A 50 6.90 -17.09 16.39
C ILE A 50 5.96 -16.55 15.30
N THR A 51 4.94 -17.32 14.92
CA THR A 51 3.92 -16.89 13.96
C THR A 51 3.19 -15.63 14.42
N ASN A 52 2.79 -15.57 15.68
CA ASN A 52 2.14 -14.42 16.29
C ASN A 52 3.08 -13.20 16.36
N ALA A 53 4.37 -13.42 16.61
CA ALA A 53 5.37 -12.36 16.58
C ALA A 53 5.54 -11.78 15.17
N ILE A 54 5.66 -12.64 14.14
CA ILE A 54 5.72 -12.24 12.73
C ILE A 54 4.46 -11.46 12.33
N TYR A 55 3.27 -11.99 12.66
CA TYR A 55 2.00 -11.35 12.33
C TYR A 55 1.88 -9.96 12.98
N SER A 56 2.23 -9.85 14.27
CA SER A 56 2.24 -8.59 14.99
C SER A 56 3.26 -7.61 14.41
N ALA A 57 4.44 -8.08 14.01
CA ALA A 57 5.46 -7.24 13.39
C ALA A 57 5.00 -6.72 12.04
N MET A 58 4.42 -7.59 11.20
CA MET A 58 3.87 -7.24 9.89
C MET A 58 2.73 -6.22 9.98
N ASN A 59 1.80 -6.40 10.93
CA ASN A 59 0.72 -5.45 11.19
C ASN A 59 1.23 -4.06 11.60
N SER A 60 2.42 -3.99 12.20
CA SER A 60 3.08 -2.72 12.55
C SER A 60 3.96 -2.14 11.44
N THR A 61 4.19 -2.87 10.34
CA THR A 61 5.08 -2.45 9.26
C THR A 61 4.47 -1.30 8.47
N LYS A 62 5.16 -0.17 8.49
CA LYS A 62 4.81 1.03 7.74
C LYS A 62 6.09 1.72 7.25
N PHE A 63 6.16 1.99 5.95
CA PHE A 63 7.30 2.69 5.34
C PHE A 63 6.91 3.33 4.01
N LEU A 64 7.78 4.18 3.47
CA LEU A 64 7.65 4.73 2.12
C LEU A 64 8.42 3.84 1.14
N GLY A 65 7.70 3.07 0.32
CA GLY A 65 8.24 2.20 -0.73
C GLY A 65 8.19 2.84 -2.11
N ILE A 66 8.54 2.07 -3.15
CA ILE A 66 8.52 2.55 -4.54
C ILE A 66 7.07 2.83 -4.99
N SER A 67 6.13 2.01 -4.55
CA SER A 67 4.69 2.17 -4.83
C SER A 67 3.99 3.15 -3.88
N GLY A 68 4.74 3.91 -3.08
CA GLY A 68 4.23 4.91 -2.14
C GLY A 68 4.20 4.41 -0.70
N ASN A 69 3.32 4.99 0.13
CA ASN A 69 3.17 4.54 1.51
C ASN A 69 2.67 3.09 1.54
N VAL A 70 3.41 2.24 2.25
CA VAL A 70 3.08 0.83 2.46
C VAL A 70 2.65 0.69 3.90
N ALA A 71 1.44 0.19 4.11
CA ALA A 71 0.88 -0.21 5.39
C ALA A 71 -0.22 -1.26 5.14
N PHE A 72 -0.58 -2.01 6.17
CA PHE A 72 -1.56 -3.09 6.07
C PHE A 72 -2.67 -2.91 7.11
N THR A 73 -3.89 -3.29 6.73
CA THR A 73 -5.01 -3.39 7.69
C THR A 73 -4.85 -4.64 8.55
N ALA A 74 -5.60 -4.72 9.65
CA ALA A 74 -5.64 -5.93 10.48
C ALA A 74 -6.11 -7.19 9.71
N LYS A 75 -6.78 -7.04 8.56
CA LYS A 75 -7.19 -8.15 7.71
C LYS A 75 -6.11 -8.57 6.69
N GLY A 76 -5.02 -7.82 6.58
CA GLY A 76 -3.94 -8.06 5.63
C GLY A 76 -4.05 -7.26 4.33
N ASP A 77 -5.11 -6.47 4.16
CA ASP A 77 -5.26 -5.62 2.97
C ASP A 77 -4.22 -4.51 2.98
N ARG A 78 -3.63 -4.23 1.82
CA ARG A 78 -2.76 -3.08 1.66
C ARG A 78 -3.58 -1.78 1.71
N ILE A 79 -3.16 -0.85 2.56
CA ILE A 79 -3.68 0.52 2.57
C ILE A 79 -3.04 1.28 1.40
N ALA A 80 -3.84 1.65 0.41
CA ALA A 80 -3.42 2.42 -0.75
C ALA A 80 -4.45 3.49 -1.08
N TRP A 81 -4.00 4.55 -1.75
CA TRP A 81 -4.89 5.60 -2.23
C TRP A 81 -5.43 5.25 -3.62
N THR A 82 -6.73 5.48 -3.84
CA THR A 82 -7.36 5.31 -5.15
C THR A 82 -7.15 6.55 -6.00
N GLN A 83 -6.68 6.39 -7.23
CA GLN A 83 -6.55 7.48 -8.21
C GLN A 83 -7.79 7.56 -9.10
N VAL A 84 -8.32 8.77 -9.29
CA VAL A 84 -9.42 9.03 -10.22
C VAL A 84 -8.89 9.81 -11.42
N GLU A 85 -9.23 9.37 -12.62
CA GLU A 85 -8.76 9.95 -13.88
C GLU A 85 -9.92 10.12 -14.87
N GLN A 86 -9.78 11.08 -15.78
CA GLN A 86 -10.67 11.24 -16.92
C GLN A 86 -9.87 11.30 -18.21
N PHE A 87 -10.37 10.64 -19.25
CA PHE A 87 -9.82 10.77 -20.60
C PHE A 87 -10.24 12.11 -21.21
N ILE A 88 -9.28 13.01 -21.39
CA ILE A 88 -9.49 14.38 -21.88
C ILE A 88 -8.50 14.64 -23.02
N ASN A 89 -9.03 15.04 -24.19
CA ASN A 89 -8.22 15.45 -25.34
C ASN A 89 -7.12 14.44 -25.74
N GLY A 90 -7.42 13.14 -25.68
CA GLY A 90 -6.48 12.09 -26.10
C GLY A 90 -5.54 11.59 -25.00
N SER A 91 -5.70 12.02 -23.74
CA SER A 91 -4.84 11.60 -22.63
C SER A 91 -5.63 11.38 -21.33
N TYR A 92 -5.14 10.50 -20.46
CA TYR A 92 -5.69 10.37 -19.11
C TYR A 92 -5.17 11.52 -18.23
N VAL A 93 -6.10 12.27 -17.65
CA VAL A 93 -5.81 13.38 -16.75
C VAL A 93 -6.26 12.98 -15.34
N LYS A 94 -5.32 12.98 -14.41
CA LYS A 94 -5.60 12.77 -12.99
C LYS A 94 -6.51 13.87 -12.43
N LEU A 95 -7.69 13.48 -11.96
CA LEU A 95 -8.71 14.35 -11.38
C LEU A 95 -8.62 14.44 -9.86
N GLY A 96 -8.17 13.38 -9.21
CA GLY A 96 -8.10 13.34 -7.76
C GLY A 96 -7.50 12.07 -7.21
N VAL A 97 -7.44 12.03 -5.89
CA VAL A 97 -6.98 10.89 -5.10
C VAL A 97 -7.92 10.72 -3.90
N TYR A 98 -8.32 9.48 -3.63
CA TYR A 98 -9.14 9.12 -2.48
C TYR A 98 -8.33 8.26 -1.50
N ASP A 99 -8.26 8.72 -0.25
CA ASP A 99 -7.72 7.96 0.88
C ASP A 99 -8.88 7.31 1.63
N ALA A 100 -9.05 5.99 1.46
CA ALA A 100 -10.12 5.24 2.10
C ALA A 100 -9.97 5.08 3.62
N VAL A 101 -8.76 5.27 4.16
CA VAL A 101 -8.51 5.18 5.61
C VAL A 101 -8.84 6.50 6.29
N ALA A 102 -8.51 7.63 5.65
CA ALA A 102 -8.84 8.96 6.14
C ALA A 102 -10.24 9.44 5.75
N ASP A 103 -10.96 8.68 4.90
CA ASP A 103 -12.20 9.11 4.24
C ASP A 103 -12.06 10.49 3.60
N ASN A 104 -10.99 10.66 2.81
CA ASN A 104 -10.59 11.95 2.28
C ASN A 104 -10.43 11.92 0.76
N LEU A 105 -11.30 12.67 0.07
CA LEU A 105 -11.20 12.91 -1.36
C LEU A 105 -10.47 14.23 -1.63
N THR A 106 -9.27 14.13 -2.19
CA THR A 106 -8.57 15.29 -2.74
C THR A 106 -8.94 15.42 -4.22
N TRP A 107 -9.67 16.48 -4.57
CA TRP A 107 -10.11 16.77 -5.94
C TRP A 107 -9.37 17.97 -6.54
N TYR A 108 -8.92 17.86 -7.79
CA TYR A 108 -8.08 18.86 -8.44
C TYR A 108 -8.83 19.83 -9.37
N ASN A 109 -10.16 19.67 -9.50
CA ASN A 109 -11.01 20.52 -10.35
C ASN A 109 -10.51 20.60 -11.82
N LYS A 110 -10.10 19.45 -12.38
CA LYS A 110 -9.55 19.32 -13.75
C LYS A 110 -10.53 18.66 -14.72
N GLU A 111 -11.68 18.22 -14.22
CA GLU A 111 -12.69 17.54 -15.00
C GLU A 111 -13.23 18.42 -16.13
N LYS A 112 -13.55 17.79 -17.24
CA LYS A 112 -14.20 18.44 -18.37
C LYS A 112 -15.47 17.69 -18.75
N TRP A 113 -16.58 18.39 -18.67
CA TRP A 113 -17.88 17.90 -19.10
C TRP A 113 -18.34 18.65 -20.34
N LEU A 114 -19.10 17.98 -21.20
CA LEU A 114 -19.82 18.65 -22.28
C LEU A 114 -20.80 19.66 -21.67
N GLY A 115 -20.70 20.92 -22.09
CA GLY A 115 -21.51 22.00 -21.51
C GLY A 115 -21.08 22.46 -20.11
N GLY A 116 -19.90 22.06 -19.63
CA GLY A 116 -19.28 22.60 -18.41
C GLY A 116 -19.90 22.13 -17.08
N ARG A 117 -20.85 21.20 -17.12
CA ARG A 117 -21.47 20.61 -15.92
C ARG A 117 -21.63 19.09 -16.07
N PRO A 118 -21.56 18.32 -14.97
CA PRO A 118 -21.88 16.90 -15.03
C PRO A 118 -23.33 16.69 -15.52
N PRO A 119 -23.60 15.59 -16.24
CA PRO A 119 -24.96 15.21 -16.61
C PRO A 119 -25.86 15.04 -15.38
N PRO A 120 -27.18 15.29 -15.51
CA PRO A 120 -28.15 14.91 -14.49
C PRO A 120 -28.21 13.39 -14.32
N ASP A 121 -28.82 12.96 -13.22
CA ASP A 121 -29.07 11.56 -12.87
C ASP A 121 -30.06 10.85 -13.83
#